data_AF-A0A537IIW2-F1
#
_entry.id   AF-A0A537IIW2-F1
#
_cell.length_a   1.000
_cell.length_b   1.000
_cell.length_c   1.000
_cell.angle_alpha   90.00
_cell.angle_beta   90.00
_cell.angle_gamma   90.00
#
_symmetry.space_group_name_H-M   'P 1'
#
loop_
_entity.id
_entity.type
_entity.pdbx_description
1 polymer ?
#
loop_
_entity_poly.entity_id
_entity_poly.type
_entity_poly.pdbx_seq_one_letter_code
_entity_poly.pdbx_strand_id
1 'polypeptide(L)'
;MTKVIIRPLLITSCCIGGLLAGGNVYRYIIEVPAWRHLDITDWSAYSKNADLGNGLFLFPIEAFGNALPLIIASAICLKNRNLKPIASSLHVSTLFAIAGLALTFFAAPIMLHLPKIDGNIPLLQQAFNRFHFWGSLRGITQVLSFLFCVLVVSNMYKLNIPGTEFKNFAKTVSYEI
;
A
#
# COMPACT_ATOMS: atom_id res chain seq x y z
N MET A 1 -16.91 -13.51 15.86
CA MET A 1 -17.22 -13.11 14.47
C MET A 1 -16.29 -12.02 13.92
N THR A 2 -16.13 -10.86 14.57
CA THR A 2 -15.31 -9.74 14.04
C THR A 2 -13.86 -10.09 13.72
N LYS A 3 -13.18 -10.89 14.56
CA LYS A 3 -11.81 -11.36 14.32
C LYS A 3 -11.70 -12.26 13.07
N VAL A 4 -12.75 -13.01 12.74
CA VAL A 4 -12.79 -13.92 11.57
C VAL A 4 -12.89 -13.13 10.27
N ILE A 5 -13.56 -11.97 10.30
CA ILE A 5 -13.74 -11.11 9.13
C ILE A 5 -12.53 -10.19 8.92
N ILE A 6 -11.95 -9.62 9.99
CA ILE A 6 -10.86 -8.66 9.85
C ILE A 6 -9.54 -9.31 9.41
N ARG A 7 -9.30 -10.56 9.80
CA ARG A 7 -8.09 -11.32 9.43
C ARG A 7 -7.84 -11.42 7.93
N PRO A 8 -8.77 -11.98 7.13
CA PRO A 8 -8.57 -12.09 5.70
C PRO A 8 -8.39 -10.72 5.05
N LEU A 9 -9.09 -9.68 5.51
CA LEU A 9 -8.90 -8.32 5.00
C LEU A 9 -7.47 -7.82 5.21
N LEU A 10 -6.92 -7.99 6.41
CA LEU A 10 -5.57 -7.57 6.75
C LEU A 10 -4.50 -8.40 6.03
N ILE A 11 -4.71 -9.71 5.90
CA ILE A 11 -3.78 -10.59 5.16
C ILE A 11 -3.78 -10.21 3.67
N THR A 12 -4.95 -10.05 3.06
CA THR A 12 -5.08 -9.63 1.66
C THR A 12 -4.40 -8.28 1.41
N SER A 13 -4.68 -7.28 2.26
CA SER A 13 -4.01 -5.98 2.17
C SER A 13 -2.50 -6.09 2.38
N CYS A 14 -2.03 -6.90 3.33
CA CYS A 14 -0.60 -7.06 3.57
C CYS A 14 0.11 -7.70 2.37
N CYS A 15 -0.49 -8.74 1.76
CA CYS A 15 0.07 -9.38 0.57
C CYS A 15 0.12 -8.42 -0.63
N ILE A 16 -0.99 -7.77 -0.94
CA ILE A 16 -1.09 -6.85 -2.08
C ILE A 16 -0.25 -5.59 -1.83
N GLY A 17 -0.31 -5.03 -0.62
CA GLY A 17 0.49 -3.91 -0.18
C GLY A 17 1.99 -4.20 -0.22
N GLY A 18 2.41 -5.44 0.05
CA GLY A 18 3.79 -5.88 -0.08
C GLY A 18 4.28 -5.88 -1.53
N LEU A 19 3.48 -6.40 -2.47
CA LEU A 19 3.77 -6.34 -3.91
C LEU A 19 3.87 -4.88 -4.38
N LEU A 20 2.90 -4.06 -3.99
CA LEU A 20 2.86 -2.63 -4.33
C LEU A 20 4.06 -1.87 -3.75
N ALA A 21 4.41 -2.10 -2.49
CA ALA A 21 5.58 -1.49 -1.84
C ALA A 21 6.87 -1.93 -2.52
N GLY A 22 7.05 -3.24 -2.76
CA GLY A 22 8.20 -3.80 -3.45
C GLY A 22 8.36 -3.23 -4.86
N GLY A 23 7.27 -3.16 -5.63
CA GLY A 23 7.26 -2.57 -6.96
C GLY A 23 7.68 -1.10 -6.97
N ASN A 24 7.21 -0.30 -6.00
CA ASN A 24 7.65 1.09 -5.86
C ASN A 24 9.13 1.20 -5.47
N VAL A 25 9.61 0.36 -4.54
CA VAL A 25 11.03 0.34 -4.15
C VAL A 25 11.90 0.01 -5.36
N TYR A 26 11.57 -1.07 -6.09
CA TYR A 26 12.28 -1.45 -7.30
C TYR A 26 12.26 -0.33 -8.35
N ARG A 27 11.08 0.23 -8.62
CA ARG A 27 10.91 1.31 -9.61
C ARG A 27 11.74 2.54 -9.28
N TYR A 28 11.69 3.04 -8.04
CA TYR A 28 12.35 4.31 -7.72
C TYR A 28 13.84 4.19 -7.36
N ILE A 29 14.29 3.02 -6.91
CA ILE A 29 15.71 2.78 -6.61
C ILE A 29 16.45 2.31 -7.86
N ILE A 30 15.82 1.52 -8.73
CA ILE A 30 16.49 0.87 -9.86
C ILE A 30 16.04 1.48 -11.19
N GLU A 31 14.75 1.43 -11.51
CA GLU A 31 14.26 1.78 -12.86
C GLU A 31 14.38 3.28 -13.17
N VAL A 32 13.90 4.15 -12.28
CA VAL A 32 13.89 5.60 -12.52
C VAL A 32 15.28 6.18 -12.69
N PRO A 33 16.30 5.84 -11.86
CA PRO A 33 17.68 6.24 -12.14
C PRO A 33 18.17 5.76 -13.50
N ALA A 34 17.87 4.52 -13.90
CA ALA A 34 18.24 4.01 -15.22
C ALA A 34 17.55 4.79 -16.35
N TRP A 35 16.25 5.08 -16.25
CA TRP A 35 15.52 5.85 -17.25
C TRP A 35 16.04 7.26 -17.44
N ARG A 36 16.66 7.87 -16.43
CA ARG A 36 17.31 9.20 -16.58
C ARG A 36 18.53 9.19 -17.49
N HIS A 37 19.05 8.01 -17.82
CA HIS A 37 20.16 7.84 -18.76
C HIS A 37 19.70 7.42 -20.17
N LEU A 38 18.40 7.18 -20.37
CA LEU A 38 17.83 6.83 -21.66
C LEU A 38 17.28 8.07 -22.38
N ASP A 39 17.04 7.93 -23.68
CA ASP A 39 16.25 8.91 -24.40
C ASP A 39 14.82 8.92 -23.84
N ILE A 40 14.22 10.10 -23.76
CA ILE A 40 12.85 10.26 -23.26
C ILE A 40 11.84 9.52 -24.13
N THR A 41 12.14 9.34 -25.41
CA THR A 41 11.34 8.54 -26.36
C THR A 41 11.37 7.06 -26.03
N ASP A 42 12.51 6.52 -25.58
CA ASP A 42 12.62 5.13 -25.13
C ASP A 42 11.81 4.89 -23.86
N TRP A 43 11.90 5.81 -22.89
CA TRP A 43 11.04 5.76 -21.70
C TRP A 43 9.56 5.82 -22.08
N SER A 44 9.18 6.74 -22.99
CA SER A 44 7.79 6.86 -23.45
C SER A 44 7.29 5.57 -24.09
N ALA A 45 8.11 4.96 -24.97
CA ALA A 45 7.79 3.68 -25.60
C ALA A 45 7.64 2.56 -24.57
N TYR A 46 8.56 2.46 -23.61
CA TYR A 46 8.46 1.52 -22.50
C TYR A 46 7.17 1.72 -21.71
N SER A 47 6.88 2.94 -21.24
CA SER A 47 5.73 3.24 -20.39
C SER A 47 4.39 3.02 -21.11
N LYS A 48 4.31 3.31 -22.41
CA LYS A 48 3.12 2.96 -23.20
C LYS A 48 2.87 1.44 -23.21
N ASN A 49 3.92 0.63 -23.35
CA ASN A 49 3.76 -0.83 -23.39
C ASN A 49 3.56 -1.44 -21.99
N ALA A 50 4.31 -0.97 -20.99
CA ALA A 50 4.28 -1.49 -19.64
C ALA A 50 3.08 -0.96 -18.85
N ASP A 51 2.94 0.37 -18.76
CA ASP A 51 1.96 1.00 -17.88
C ASP A 51 0.56 1.09 -18.53
N LEU A 52 0.46 1.29 -19.85
CA LEU A 52 -0.84 1.30 -20.57
C LEU A 52 -1.23 -0.04 -21.20
N GLY A 53 -0.30 -0.99 -21.26
CA GLY A 53 -0.59 -2.40 -21.57
C GLY A 53 -1.05 -3.15 -20.31
N ASN A 54 -0.21 -4.06 -19.81
CA ASN A 54 -0.54 -4.89 -18.65
C ASN A 54 -0.80 -4.06 -17.37
N GLY A 55 -0.12 -2.93 -17.22
CA GLY A 55 -0.29 -2.01 -16.09
C GLY A 55 -1.71 -1.45 -15.94
N LEU A 56 -2.47 -1.37 -17.03
CA LEU A 56 -3.85 -0.88 -17.02
C LEU A 56 -4.77 -1.76 -16.15
N PHE A 57 -4.47 -3.05 -16.04
CA PHE A 57 -5.20 -4.00 -15.20
C PHE A 57 -4.53 -4.21 -13.85
N LEU A 58 -3.20 -4.35 -13.82
CA LEU A 58 -2.47 -4.65 -12.59
C LEU A 58 -2.54 -3.50 -11.57
N PHE A 59 -2.31 -2.25 -12.00
CA PHE A 59 -2.21 -1.15 -11.05
C PHE A 59 -3.51 -0.83 -10.31
N PRO A 60 -4.70 -0.83 -10.94
CA PRO A 60 -5.95 -0.70 -10.21
C PRO A 60 -6.18 -1.84 -9.21
N ILE A 61 -5.87 -3.09 -9.60
CA ILE A 61 -6.00 -4.25 -8.71
C ILE A 61 -5.12 -4.08 -7.47
N GLU A 62 -3.86 -3.66 -7.65
CA GLU A 62 -2.96 -3.43 -6.52
C GLU A 62 -3.43 -2.26 -5.64
N ALA A 63 -3.84 -1.15 -6.25
CA ALA A 63 -4.25 0.05 -5.55
C ALA A 63 -5.52 -0.21 -4.69
N PHE A 64 -6.56 -0.77 -5.30
CA PHE A 64 -7.83 -1.06 -4.61
C PHE A 64 -7.73 -2.30 -3.72
N GLY A 65 -6.98 -3.32 -4.14
CA GLY A 65 -6.76 -4.54 -3.38
C GLY A 65 -6.01 -4.33 -2.07
N ASN A 66 -5.18 -3.28 -1.98
CA ASN A 66 -4.61 -2.86 -0.70
C ASN A 66 -5.57 -1.95 0.09
N ALA A 67 -6.08 -0.88 -0.54
CA ALA A 67 -6.76 0.19 0.19
C ALA A 67 -8.16 -0.19 0.69
N LEU A 68 -8.98 -0.88 -0.11
CA LEU A 68 -10.36 -1.19 0.28
C LEU A 68 -10.42 -2.11 1.51
N PRO A 69 -9.63 -3.21 1.61
CA PRO A 69 -9.62 -4.01 2.83
C PRO A 69 -9.18 -3.23 4.07
N LEU A 70 -8.21 -2.33 3.95
CA LEU A 70 -7.78 -1.47 5.06
C LEU A 70 -8.87 -0.49 5.50
N ILE A 71 -9.60 0.10 4.57
CA ILE A 71 -10.72 1.02 4.88
C ILE A 71 -11.82 0.25 5.62
N ILE A 72 -12.19 -0.93 5.12
CA ILE A 72 -13.23 -1.77 5.74
C ILE A 72 -12.77 -2.23 7.14
N ALA A 73 -11.53 -2.72 7.27
CA ALA A 73 -10.97 -3.16 8.55
C ALA A 73 -10.92 -2.01 9.57
N SER A 74 -10.51 -0.81 9.12
CA SER A 74 -10.48 0.40 9.94
C SER A 74 -11.88 0.79 10.44
N ALA A 75 -12.89 0.76 9.56
CA ALA A 75 -14.28 1.02 9.94
C ALA A 75 -14.84 -0.01 10.96
N ILE A 76 -14.49 -1.29 10.79
CA ILE A 76 -14.83 -2.34 11.75
C ILE A 76 -14.15 -2.08 13.10
N CYS A 77 -12.88 -1.65 13.08
CA CYS A 77 -12.09 -1.35 14.27
C CYS A 77 -12.70 -0.21 15.11
N LEU A 78 -13.20 0.85 14.45
CA LEU A 78 -13.88 1.96 15.14
C LEU A 78 -15.09 1.51 15.97
N LYS A 79 -15.78 0.45 15.52
CA LYS A 79 -16.98 -0.09 16.19
C LYS A 79 -16.66 -1.14 17.25
N ASN A 80 -15.42 -1.62 17.36
CA ASN A 80 -15.07 -2.74 18.24
C ASN A 80 -13.90 -2.42 19.18
N ARG A 81 -14.23 -2.19 20.47
CA ARG A 81 -13.26 -1.87 21.52
C ARG A 81 -12.20 -2.96 21.77
N ASN A 82 -12.47 -4.21 21.39
CA ASN A 82 -11.52 -5.32 21.54
C ASN A 82 -10.36 -5.26 20.54
N LEU A 83 -10.44 -4.36 19.55
CA LEU A 83 -9.39 -4.14 18.55
C LEU A 83 -8.50 -2.92 18.88
N LYS A 84 -8.70 -2.28 20.04
CA LYS A 84 -7.86 -1.17 20.53
C LYS A 84 -6.34 -1.40 20.39
N PRO A 85 -5.78 -2.59 20.67
CA PRO A 85 -4.33 -2.79 20.59
C PRO A 85 -3.74 -2.63 19.18
N ILE A 86 -4.55 -2.82 18.12
CA ILE A 86 -4.11 -2.68 16.72
C ILE A 86 -4.64 -1.41 16.05
N ALA A 87 -5.56 -0.69 16.71
CA ALA A 87 -6.33 0.40 16.11
C ALA A 87 -5.45 1.52 15.56
N SER A 88 -4.47 2.00 16.35
CA SER A 88 -3.59 3.10 15.93
C SER A 88 -2.82 2.76 14.65
N SER A 89 -2.10 1.62 14.63
CA SER A 89 -1.34 1.19 13.45
C SER A 89 -2.25 0.92 12.25
N LEU A 90 -3.46 0.39 12.48
CA LEU A 90 -4.43 0.16 11.40
C LEU A 90 -4.90 1.48 10.79
N HIS A 91 -5.31 2.46 11.60
CA HIS A 91 -5.76 3.75 11.10
C HIS A 91 -4.65 4.50 10.36
N VAL A 92 -3.40 4.43 10.85
CA VAL A 92 -2.24 5.02 10.17
C VAL A 92 -1.97 4.33 8.84
N SER A 93 -1.99 2.98 8.80
CA SER A 93 -1.84 2.22 7.56
C SER A 93 -2.92 2.59 6.53
N THR A 94 -4.19 2.67 6.97
CA THR A 94 -5.32 3.08 6.14
C THR A 94 -5.17 4.50 5.61
N LEU A 95 -4.74 5.44 6.46
CA LEU A 95 -4.53 6.84 6.05
C LEU A 95 -3.50 6.94 4.92
N PHE A 96 -2.37 6.24 5.05
CA PHE A 96 -1.36 6.19 4.01
C PHE A 96 -1.85 5.49 2.73
N ALA A 97 -2.67 4.45 2.83
CA ALA A 97 -3.27 3.81 1.66
C ALA A 97 -4.21 4.77 0.90
N ILE A 98 -5.03 5.52 1.63
CA ILE A 98 -5.91 6.55 1.05
C ILE A 98 -5.08 7.66 0.41
N ALA A 99 -4.02 8.13 1.07
CA ALA A 99 -3.11 9.13 0.51
C ALA A 99 -2.46 8.63 -0.79
N GLY A 100 -2.02 7.38 -0.84
CA GLY A 100 -1.47 6.76 -2.05
C GLY A 100 -2.49 6.68 -3.20
N LEU A 101 -3.76 6.35 -2.90
CA LEU A 101 -4.84 6.43 -3.87
C LEU A 101 -5.07 7.87 -4.35
N ALA A 102 -5.12 8.83 -3.43
CA ALA A 102 -5.29 10.25 -3.77
C ALA A 102 -4.18 10.75 -4.70
N LEU A 103 -2.92 10.38 -4.43
CA LEU A 103 -1.77 10.75 -5.26
C LEU A 103 -1.84 10.11 -6.66
N THR A 104 -2.48 8.95 -6.79
CA THR A 104 -2.74 8.30 -8.09
C THR A 104 -3.63 9.17 -8.98
N PHE A 105 -4.59 9.92 -8.43
CA PHE A 105 -5.43 10.82 -9.23
C PHE A 105 -4.63 11.93 -9.93
N PHE A 106 -3.47 12.31 -9.40
CA PHE A 106 -2.58 13.27 -10.05
C PHE A 106 -1.60 12.61 -11.03
N ALA A 107 -1.13 11.40 -10.72
CA ALA A 107 -0.16 10.68 -11.55
C ALA A 107 -0.79 9.99 -12.77
N ALA A 108 -1.94 9.33 -12.59
CA ALA A 108 -2.55 8.49 -13.64
C ALA A 108 -2.92 9.28 -14.91
N PRO A 109 -3.52 10.49 -14.83
CA PRO A 109 -3.85 11.25 -16.04
C PRO A 109 -2.62 11.57 -16.91
N ILE A 110 -1.45 11.75 -16.30
CA ILE A 110 -0.21 12.03 -17.03
C ILE A 110 0.15 10.82 -17.91
N MET A 111 0.09 9.62 -17.35
CA MET A 111 0.40 8.39 -18.08
C MET A 111 -0.65 8.08 -19.15
N LEU A 112 -1.95 8.25 -18.83
CA LEU A 112 -3.04 8.05 -19.78
C LEU A 112 -3.01 9.05 -20.94
N HIS A 113 -2.41 10.22 -20.75
CA HIS A 113 -2.24 11.23 -21.79
C HIS A 113 -0.98 11.00 -22.65
N LEU A 114 -0.06 10.14 -22.22
CA LEU A 114 1.23 9.90 -22.88
C LEU A 114 1.11 9.60 -24.39
N PRO A 115 0.16 8.79 -24.89
CA PRO A 115 0.01 8.53 -26.32
C PRO A 115 -0.35 9.77 -27.16
N LYS A 116 -0.93 10.82 -26.54
CA LYS A 116 -1.39 12.03 -27.24
C LYS A 116 -0.27 13.04 -27.47
N ILE A 117 0.82 12.94 -26.71
CA ILE A 117 1.96 13.86 -26.77
C ILE A 117 3.20 13.20 -27.38
N ASP A 118 3.02 12.06 -28.05
CA ASP A 118 4.09 11.31 -28.68
C ASP A 118 4.81 12.15 -29.74
N GLY A 119 6.14 12.04 -29.79
CA GLY A 119 6.98 12.85 -30.68
C GLY A 119 7.22 14.31 -30.23
N ASN A 120 6.52 14.81 -29.21
CA ASN A 120 6.80 16.13 -28.63
C ASN A 120 7.77 16.00 -27.45
N ILE A 121 9.08 16.08 -27.74
CA ILE A 121 10.17 15.85 -26.77
C ILE A 121 10.04 16.71 -25.50
N PRO A 122 9.81 18.04 -25.58
CA PRO A 122 9.61 18.85 -24.36
C PRO A 122 8.43 18.40 -23.50
N LEU A 123 7.29 18.05 -24.12
CA LEU A 123 6.12 17.59 -23.37
C LEU A 123 6.33 16.21 -22.75
N LEU A 124 7.03 15.30 -23.43
CA LEU A 124 7.40 14.00 -22.88
C LEU A 124 8.30 14.14 -21.64
N GLN A 125 9.28 15.04 -21.70
CA GLN A 125 10.16 15.31 -20.55
C GLN A 125 9.38 15.89 -19.36
N GLN A 126 8.43 16.79 -19.64
CA GLN A 126 7.56 17.33 -18.60
C GLN A 126 6.67 16.24 -17.99
N ALA A 127 6.11 15.35 -18.82
CA ALA A 127 5.31 14.22 -18.37
C ALA A 127 6.13 13.29 -17.46
N PHE A 128 7.35 12.92 -17.86
CA PHE A 128 8.28 12.13 -17.04
C PHE A 128 8.51 12.76 -15.66
N ASN A 129 8.91 14.04 -15.63
CA ASN A 129 9.23 14.73 -14.39
C ASN A 129 8.03 14.79 -13.44
N ARG A 130 6.85 15.16 -13.96
CA ARG A 130 5.63 15.27 -13.15
C ARG A 130 5.13 13.91 -12.69
N PHE A 131 5.15 12.91 -13.57
CA PHE A 131 4.72 11.55 -13.23
C PHE A 131 5.58 10.97 -12.11
N HIS A 132 6.90 11.09 -12.19
CA HIS A 132 7.80 10.58 -11.16
C HIS A 132 7.81 11.42 -9.88
N PHE A 133 7.50 12.72 -9.94
CA PHE A 133 7.25 13.51 -8.74
C PHE A 133 6.06 12.96 -7.96
N TRP A 134 4.88 12.88 -8.57
CA TRP A 134 3.68 12.36 -7.92
C TRP A 134 3.81 10.88 -7.56
N GLY A 135 4.44 10.12 -8.44
CA GLY A 135 4.67 8.70 -8.26
C GLY A 135 5.64 8.40 -7.11
N SER A 136 6.66 9.24 -6.85
CA SER A 136 7.57 9.03 -5.72
C SER A 136 6.88 9.31 -4.38
N LEU A 137 6.09 10.38 -4.28
CA LEU A 137 5.24 10.64 -3.12
C LEU A 137 4.26 9.47 -2.89
N ARG A 138 3.61 9.01 -3.96
CA ARG A 138 2.72 7.84 -3.91
C ARG A 138 3.48 6.60 -3.40
N GLY A 139 4.66 6.32 -3.95
CA GLY A 139 5.48 5.19 -3.55
C GLY A 139 5.84 5.23 -2.06
N ILE A 140 6.24 6.38 -1.53
CA ILE A 140 6.53 6.57 -0.09
C ILE A 140 5.30 6.24 0.75
N THR A 141 4.13 6.79 0.41
CA THR A 141 2.90 6.51 1.17
C THR A 141 2.51 5.04 1.12
N GLN A 142 2.66 4.37 -0.03
CA GLN A 142 2.33 2.95 -0.19
C GLN A 142 3.30 2.04 0.59
N VAL A 143 4.60 2.37 0.61
CA VAL A 143 5.59 1.67 1.44
C VAL A 143 5.27 1.84 2.93
N LEU A 144 4.98 3.06 3.38
CA LEU A 144 4.60 3.31 4.78
C LEU A 144 3.31 2.58 5.15
N SER A 145 2.30 2.60 4.27
CA SER A 145 1.06 1.86 4.46
C SER A 145 1.34 0.37 4.71
N PHE A 146 2.20 -0.24 3.89
CA PHE A 146 2.60 -1.64 4.05
C PHE A 146 3.33 -1.90 5.36
N LEU A 147 4.32 -1.08 5.73
CA LEU A 147 5.07 -1.25 6.99
C LEU A 147 4.13 -1.22 8.21
N PHE A 148 3.17 -0.29 8.24
CA PHE A 148 2.17 -0.26 9.31
C PHE A 148 1.19 -1.45 9.23
N CYS A 149 0.85 -1.94 8.04
CA CYS A 149 0.04 -3.14 7.88
C CYS A 149 0.75 -4.38 8.47
N VAL A 150 2.06 -4.53 8.26
CA VAL A 150 2.87 -5.59 8.88
C VAL A 150 2.83 -5.50 10.41
N LEU A 151 2.91 -4.29 10.98
CA LEU A 151 2.77 -4.09 12.43
C LEU A 151 1.38 -4.52 12.93
N VAL A 152 0.32 -4.19 12.19
CA VAL A 152 -1.05 -4.60 12.51
C VAL A 152 -1.17 -6.12 12.51
N VAL A 153 -0.70 -6.78 11.45
CA VAL A 153 -0.76 -8.24 11.32
C VAL A 153 0.05 -8.91 12.44
N SER A 154 1.28 -8.46 12.69
CA SER A 154 2.15 -8.97 13.76
C SER A 154 1.49 -8.86 15.14
N ASN A 155 0.92 -7.70 15.47
CA ASN A 155 0.25 -7.49 16.76
C ASN A 155 -1.08 -8.24 16.86
N MET A 156 -1.78 -8.44 15.74
CA MET A 156 -3.00 -9.25 15.71
C MET A 156 -2.72 -10.73 16.02
N TYR A 157 -1.60 -11.28 15.55
CA TYR A 157 -1.19 -12.66 15.90
C TYR A 157 -0.81 -12.78 17.39
N LYS A 158 -0.15 -11.77 17.97
CA LYS A 158 0.16 -11.75 19.41
C LYS A 158 -1.08 -11.78 20.30
N LEU A 159 -2.19 -11.16 19.88
CA LEU A 159 -3.49 -11.23 20.55
C LEU A 159 -4.14 -12.62 20.50
N ASN A 160 -3.53 -13.57 19.81
CA ASN A 160 -4.06 -14.90 19.56
C ASN A 160 -3.12 -16.03 19.98
N ILE A 161 -1.96 -15.70 20.58
CA ILE A 161 -1.08 -16.68 21.22
C ILE A 161 -1.72 -17.04 22.58
N PRO A 162 -2.13 -18.30 22.80
CA PRO A 162 -2.52 -18.76 24.12
C PRO A 162 -1.28 -18.71 25.02
N GLY A 163 -1.24 -17.77 25.96
CA GLY A 163 -0.07 -17.57 26.82
C GLY A 163 -0.17 -16.38 27.78
N THR A 164 -1.04 -15.41 27.52
CA THR A 164 -1.38 -14.36 28.49
C THR A 164 -2.44 -14.76 29.52
N GLU A 165 -3.16 -15.87 29.29
CA GLU A 165 -4.11 -16.42 30.28
C GLU A 165 -3.41 -17.16 31.43
N PHE A 166 -2.18 -17.66 31.22
CA PHE A 166 -1.40 -18.32 32.27
C PHE A 166 -1.05 -17.37 33.42
N LYS A 167 -0.89 -16.07 33.14
CA LYS A 167 -0.67 -15.05 34.19
C LYS A 167 -1.92 -14.78 35.02
N ASN A 168 -3.12 -14.99 34.47
CA ASN A 168 -4.36 -14.85 35.23
C ASN A 168 -4.66 -16.14 36.00
N PHE A 169 -4.39 -17.32 35.45
CA PHE A 169 -4.54 -18.60 36.15
C PHE A 169 -3.60 -18.72 37.35
N ALA A 170 -2.33 -18.31 37.21
CA ALA A 170 -1.37 -18.27 38.32
C ALA A 170 -1.78 -17.30 39.43
N LYS A 171 -2.51 -16.22 39.09
CA LYS A 171 -3.03 -15.26 40.05
C LYS A 171 -4.24 -15.80 40.81
N THR A 172 -5.09 -16.61 40.18
CA THR A 172 -6.25 -17.22 40.86
C THR A 172 -5.84 -18.31 41.85
N VAL A 173 -4.79 -19.08 41.53
CA VAL A 173 -4.29 -20.17 42.40
C VAL A 173 -3.50 -19.64 43.61
N SER A 174 -2.96 -18.42 43.56
CA SER A 174 -2.17 -17.84 44.67
C SER A 174 -3.01 -17.09 45.74
N TYR A 175 -4.34 -17.05 45.60
CA TYR A 175 -5.25 -16.57 46.66
C TYR A 175 -6.01 -17.70 47.37
N GLU A 176 -5.74 -18.97 47.03
CA GLU A 176 -6.34 -20.16 47.68
C GLU A 176 -5.32 -20.99 48.49
N ILE A 177 -4.15 -20.42 48.84
CA ILE A 177 -3.17 -21.03 49.76
C ILE A 177 -2.91 -20.08 50.93
#